data_AF-A0A1Y2M4H7-F1
#
_entry.id   AF-A0A1Y2M4H7-F1
#
_cell.length_a   1.000
_cell.length_b   1.000
_cell.length_c   1.000
_cell.angle_alpha   90.00
_cell.angle_beta   90.00
_cell.angle_gamma   90.00
#
_symmetry.space_group_name_H-M   'P 1'
#
loop_
_entity.id
_entity.type
_entity.pdbx_description
1 polymer ?
#
loop_
_entity_poly.entity_id
_entity_poly.type
_entity_poly.pdbx_seq_one_letter_code
_entity_poly.pdbx_strand_id
1 'polypeptide(L)'
;MIWKGYEMFMDYRRRSKYCSPDNFDMYICNDWEGWGYQELLQNFIAEFDRFIKKTGEDGLKNAWAIVSAMSLWLNEVDQGPLIGNGDGQHTEAVLGMVGHALLRALAALDFAGHLKPDTEFLDVPIVITSLLEFTSGFPEYGLENTAISWRRHAAAYFKKGGFANEKGISNTEKILESAPGGSEADLAERSDRDPWGWKEMLRDYKQSHGTGTGRTRTIGGYKYDITRMSRAKRASYAYDKRDPLADVSDQDLREGNLDFV
;
A
#
# COMPACT_ATOMS: atom_id res chain seq x y z
N MET A 1 5.13 -1.49 17.36
CA MET A 1 5.11 -1.49 15.88
C MET A 1 3.67 -1.65 15.36
N ILE A 2 2.88 -2.62 15.83
CA ILE A 2 1.46 -2.77 15.46
C ILE A 2 0.67 -1.48 15.68
N TRP A 3 0.83 -0.82 16.85
CA TRP A 3 0.18 0.47 17.11
C TRP A 3 0.49 1.53 16.06
N LYS A 4 1.77 1.66 15.68
CA LYS A 4 2.19 2.60 14.63
C LYS A 4 1.59 2.25 13.26
N GLY A 5 1.53 0.95 12.93
CA GLY A 5 0.85 0.49 11.72
C GLY A 5 -0.65 0.83 11.74
N TYR A 6 -1.31 0.66 12.89
CA TYR A 6 -2.71 1.01 13.07
C TYR A 6 -2.96 2.52 12.98
N GLU A 7 -2.16 3.36 13.63
CA GLU A 7 -2.24 4.83 13.51
C GLU A 7 -2.11 5.27 12.06
N MET A 8 -1.14 4.71 11.33
CA MET A 8 -0.94 5.00 9.91
C MET A 8 -2.13 4.51 9.07
N PHE A 9 -2.65 3.31 9.32
CA PHE A 9 -3.86 2.81 8.67
C PHE A 9 -5.04 3.77 8.86
N MET A 10 -5.30 4.20 10.11
CA MET A 10 -6.40 5.12 10.42
C MET A 10 -6.26 6.46 9.69
N ASP A 11 -5.03 6.97 9.60
CA ASP A 11 -4.75 8.19 8.82
C ASP A 11 -5.01 7.99 7.33
N TYR A 12 -4.54 6.89 6.73
CA TYR A 12 -4.76 6.61 5.31
C TYR A 12 -6.21 6.28 4.96
N ARG A 13 -6.93 5.60 5.86
CA ARG A 13 -8.38 5.38 5.75
C ARG A 13 -9.13 6.71 5.64
N ARG A 14 -8.77 7.67 6.47
CA ARG A 14 -9.34 9.03 6.42
C ARG A 14 -8.92 9.78 5.16
N ARG A 15 -7.64 9.70 4.76
CA ARG A 15 -7.15 10.33 3.52
C ARG A 15 -7.81 9.79 2.26
N SER A 16 -8.21 8.52 2.23
CA SER A 16 -9.02 7.97 1.14
C SER A 16 -10.31 8.73 0.95
N LYS A 17 -10.99 9.08 2.05
CA LYS A 17 -12.23 9.87 2.00
C LYS A 17 -12.01 11.24 1.36
N TYR A 18 -10.82 11.83 1.50
CA TYR A 18 -10.45 13.10 0.87
C TYR A 18 -10.24 13.01 -0.64
N CYS A 19 -10.10 11.79 -1.17
CA CYS A 19 -9.98 11.55 -2.60
C CYS A 19 -11.32 11.36 -3.31
N SER A 20 -12.43 11.18 -2.58
CA SER A 20 -13.75 10.98 -3.20
C SER A 20 -14.51 12.31 -3.34
N PRO A 21 -14.79 12.79 -4.57
CA PRO A 21 -15.60 14.00 -4.78
C PRO A 21 -17.01 13.89 -4.21
N ASP A 22 -17.57 12.67 -4.13
CA ASP A 22 -18.92 12.42 -3.62
C ASP A 22 -19.03 12.77 -2.13
N ASN A 23 -17.95 12.62 -1.35
CA ASN A 23 -17.91 13.04 0.06
C ASN A 23 -18.01 14.57 0.23
N PHE A 24 -17.94 15.35 -0.85
CA PHE A 24 -17.96 16.81 -0.83
C PHE A 24 -19.05 17.41 -1.74
N ASP A 25 -20.02 16.62 -2.21
CA ASP A 25 -21.04 17.08 -3.18
C ASP A 25 -20.41 17.74 -4.43
N MET A 26 -19.35 17.13 -4.95
CA MET A 26 -18.54 17.62 -6.06
C MET A 26 -18.48 16.63 -7.21
N TYR A 27 -18.26 17.13 -8.42
CA TYR A 27 -17.81 16.33 -9.55
C TYR A 27 -16.54 16.93 -10.16
N ILE A 28 -15.47 16.12 -10.24
CA ILE A 28 -14.20 16.53 -10.86
C ILE A 28 -14.00 15.78 -12.18
N CYS A 29 -13.89 14.46 -12.10
CA CYS A 29 -13.89 13.52 -13.21
C CYS A 29 -14.09 12.10 -12.68
N ASN A 30 -14.43 11.15 -13.56
CA ASN A 30 -14.81 9.78 -13.17
C ASN A 30 -13.69 9.03 -12.42
N ASP A 31 -12.43 9.21 -12.81
CA ASP A 31 -11.30 8.45 -12.26
C ASP A 31 -10.60 9.13 -11.07
N TRP A 32 -11.14 10.27 -10.59
CA TRP A 32 -10.43 11.11 -9.60
C TRP A 32 -10.08 10.36 -8.31
N GLU A 33 -11.04 9.61 -7.77
CA GLU A 33 -10.85 8.83 -6.54
C GLU A 33 -9.84 7.69 -6.74
N GLY A 34 -9.93 6.97 -7.85
CA GLY A 34 -9.00 5.90 -8.20
C GLY A 34 -7.55 6.38 -8.33
N TRP A 35 -7.34 7.51 -9.00
CA TRP A 35 -6.01 8.14 -9.07
C TRP A 35 -5.53 8.63 -7.70
N GLY A 36 -6.45 9.04 -6.82
CA GLY A 36 -6.12 9.35 -5.43
C GLY A 36 -5.62 8.12 -4.66
N TYR A 37 -6.25 6.96 -4.83
CA TYR A 37 -5.80 5.71 -4.20
C TYR A 37 -4.44 5.27 -4.73
N GLN A 38 -4.16 5.45 -6.02
CA GLN A 38 -2.81 5.25 -6.57
C GLN A 38 -1.77 6.19 -5.92
N GLU A 39 -2.09 7.47 -5.74
CA GLU A 39 -1.20 8.44 -5.07
C GLU A 39 -0.96 8.07 -3.59
N LEU A 40 -1.99 7.58 -2.88
CA LEU A 40 -1.85 7.08 -1.51
C LEU A 40 -0.94 5.84 -1.44
N LEU A 41 -1.10 4.87 -2.34
CA LEU A 41 -0.17 3.74 -2.42
C LEU A 41 1.26 4.20 -2.71
N GLN A 42 1.45 5.16 -3.63
CA GLN A 42 2.77 5.73 -3.87
C GLN A 42 3.37 6.41 -2.63
N ASN A 43 2.55 7.05 -1.79
CA ASN A 43 3.00 7.63 -0.52
C ASN A 43 3.48 6.54 0.45
N PHE A 44 2.75 5.42 0.59
CA PHE A 44 3.21 4.26 1.36
C PHE A 44 4.56 3.74 0.84
N ILE A 45 4.70 3.56 -0.48
CA ILE A 45 5.93 3.07 -1.12
C ILE A 45 7.12 4.01 -0.90
N ALA A 46 6.91 5.32 -1.01
CA ALA A 46 7.95 6.32 -0.77
C ALA A 46 8.40 6.33 0.70
N GLU A 47 7.47 6.21 1.63
CA GLU A 47 7.75 6.13 3.06
C GLU A 47 8.43 4.81 3.44
N PHE A 48 8.00 3.69 2.87
CA PHE A 48 8.64 2.38 3.03
C PHE A 48 10.10 2.43 2.57
N ASP A 49 10.37 2.94 1.36
CA ASP A 49 11.72 3.08 0.81
C ASP A 49 12.65 3.90 1.73
N ARG A 50 12.11 4.93 2.38
CA ARG A 50 12.86 5.77 3.33
C ARG A 50 13.28 5.00 4.58
N PHE A 51 12.44 4.10 5.09
CA PHE A 51 12.71 3.37 6.33
C PHE A 51 13.45 2.05 6.10
N ILE A 52 13.16 1.32 5.03
CA ILE A 52 13.81 0.03 4.73
C ILE A 52 15.32 0.18 4.44
N LYS A 53 15.76 1.39 4.06
CA LYS A 53 17.19 1.73 3.88
C LYS A 53 17.92 2.04 5.18
N LYS A 54 17.21 2.29 6.29
CA LYS A 54 17.82 2.61 7.57
C LYS A 54 18.34 1.34 8.23
N THR A 55 19.52 1.42 8.83
CA THR A 55 20.09 0.32 9.61
C THR A 55 19.51 0.29 11.01
N GLY A 56 19.42 -0.90 11.60
CA GLY A 56 18.97 -1.10 12.97
C GLY A 56 17.48 -1.38 13.09
N GLU A 57 17.09 -1.68 14.32
CA GLU A 57 15.77 -2.20 14.69
C GLU A 57 14.65 -1.19 14.40
N ASP A 58 14.89 0.10 14.64
CA ASP A 58 13.92 1.15 14.33
C ASP A 58 13.59 1.21 12.83
N GLY A 59 14.60 1.07 11.96
CA GLY A 59 14.39 1.06 10.51
C GLY A 59 13.45 -0.08 10.10
N LEU A 60 13.73 -1.28 10.60
CA LEU A 60 12.96 -2.49 10.35
C LEU A 60 11.53 -2.40 10.91
N LYS A 61 11.37 -1.99 12.17
CA LYS A 61 10.06 -1.83 12.82
C LYS A 61 9.18 -0.80 12.11
N ASN A 62 9.76 0.30 11.63
CA ASN A 62 9.03 1.30 10.87
C ASN A 62 8.67 0.83 9.47
N ALA A 63 9.60 0.18 8.75
CA ALA A 63 9.34 -0.40 7.44
C ALA A 63 8.20 -1.45 7.51
N TRP A 64 8.23 -2.30 8.53
CA TRP A 64 7.16 -3.27 8.74
C TRP A 64 5.83 -2.63 9.10
N ALA A 65 5.81 -1.63 10.00
CA ALA A 65 4.59 -0.90 10.34
C ALA A 65 3.88 -0.30 9.10
N ILE A 66 4.65 0.13 8.10
CA ILE A 66 4.11 0.64 6.83
C ILE A 66 3.47 -0.48 6.01
N VAL A 67 4.09 -1.66 5.93
CA VAL A 67 3.52 -2.81 5.24
C VAL A 67 2.24 -3.28 5.94
N SER A 68 2.21 -3.31 7.28
CA SER A 68 1.01 -3.61 8.05
C SER A 68 -0.11 -2.60 7.78
N ALA A 69 0.19 -1.30 7.81
CA ALA A 69 -0.79 -0.24 7.53
C ALA A 69 -1.38 -0.35 6.12
N MET A 70 -0.51 -0.57 5.13
CA MET A 70 -0.89 -0.75 3.73
C MET A 70 -1.77 -1.99 3.54
N SER A 71 -1.44 -3.11 4.20
CA SER A 71 -2.25 -4.34 4.18
C SER A 71 -3.65 -4.12 4.77
N LEU A 72 -3.75 -3.46 5.93
CA LEU A 72 -5.03 -3.13 6.56
C LEU A 72 -5.87 -2.22 5.65
N TRP A 73 -5.27 -1.17 5.12
CA TRP A 73 -5.95 -0.20 4.26
C TRP A 73 -6.53 -0.84 3.00
N LEU A 74 -5.75 -1.69 2.31
CA LEU A 74 -6.18 -2.40 1.11
C LEU A 74 -7.32 -3.40 1.34
N ASN A 75 -7.47 -3.89 2.58
CA ASN A 75 -8.52 -4.86 2.93
C ASN A 75 -9.75 -4.22 3.60
N GLU A 76 -9.70 -2.93 3.96
CA GLU A 76 -10.82 -2.23 4.61
C GLU A 76 -11.52 -1.22 3.69
N VAL A 77 -10.76 -0.48 2.88
CA VAL A 77 -11.32 0.54 1.99
C VAL A 77 -11.88 -0.13 0.72
N ASP A 78 -12.96 0.41 0.15
CA ASP A 78 -13.47 -0.06 -1.14
C ASP A 78 -12.42 0.14 -2.24
N GLN A 79 -12.04 -0.94 -2.90
CA GLN A 79 -10.99 -0.94 -3.92
C GLN A 79 -11.55 -0.77 -5.34
N GLY A 80 -12.88 -0.72 -5.50
CA GLY A 80 -13.55 -0.48 -6.78
C GLY A 80 -12.97 0.70 -7.55
N PRO A 81 -12.79 1.89 -6.94
CA PRO A 81 -12.16 3.04 -7.61
C PRO A 81 -10.71 2.79 -8.04
N LEU A 82 -9.92 2.06 -7.23
CA LEU A 82 -8.52 1.74 -7.56
C LEU A 82 -8.43 0.76 -8.74
N ILE A 83 -9.28 -0.26 -8.79
CA ILE A 83 -9.21 -1.29 -9.83
C ILE A 83 -9.88 -0.81 -11.12
N GLY A 84 -10.97 -0.05 -11.01
CA GLY A 84 -11.80 0.38 -12.13
C GLY A 84 -11.39 1.68 -12.81
N ASN A 85 -10.29 2.33 -12.40
CA ASN A 85 -9.85 3.56 -13.04
C ASN A 85 -9.30 3.32 -14.45
N GLY A 86 -9.35 4.35 -15.30
CA GLY A 86 -8.88 4.31 -16.69
C GLY A 86 -7.36 4.11 -16.90
N ASP A 87 -6.54 3.92 -15.86
CA ASP A 87 -5.10 3.70 -15.94
C ASP A 87 -4.70 2.32 -15.38
N GLY A 88 -5.06 1.27 -16.12
CA GLY A 88 -4.77 -0.11 -15.76
C GLY A 88 -3.27 -0.43 -15.65
N GLN A 89 -2.43 0.20 -16.49
CA GLN A 89 -0.98 -0.05 -16.47
C GLN A 89 -0.34 0.51 -15.19
N HIS A 90 -0.68 1.75 -14.79
CA HIS A 90 -0.22 2.31 -13.53
C HIS A 90 -0.79 1.52 -12.35
N THR A 91 -2.07 1.13 -12.41
CA THR A 91 -2.71 0.31 -11.37
C THR A 91 -1.98 -1.02 -11.17
N GLU A 92 -1.68 -1.78 -12.24
CA GLU A 92 -0.91 -3.02 -12.14
C GLU A 92 0.48 -2.76 -11.53
N ALA A 93 1.17 -1.73 -12.02
CA ALA A 93 2.52 -1.41 -11.57
C ALA A 93 2.58 -1.03 -10.07
N VAL A 94 1.64 -0.21 -9.59
CA VAL A 94 1.62 0.21 -8.18
C VAL A 94 1.24 -0.95 -7.25
N LEU A 95 0.32 -1.82 -7.68
CA LEU A 95 -0.04 -3.04 -6.94
C LEU A 95 1.12 -4.06 -6.93
N GLY A 96 1.90 -4.15 -8.00
CA GLY A 96 3.14 -4.93 -8.01
C GLY A 96 4.17 -4.41 -7.01
N MET A 97 4.28 -3.09 -6.84
CA MET A 97 5.15 -2.47 -5.82
C MET A 97 4.71 -2.83 -4.38
N VAL A 98 3.40 -2.94 -4.11
CA VAL A 98 2.87 -3.40 -2.81
C VAL A 98 3.40 -4.79 -2.47
N GLY A 99 3.26 -5.73 -3.40
CA GLY A 99 3.75 -7.10 -3.22
C GLY A 99 5.27 -7.18 -3.00
N HIS A 100 6.03 -6.40 -3.75
CA HIS A 100 7.49 -6.37 -3.59
C HIS A 100 7.95 -5.65 -2.32
N ALA A 101 7.18 -4.67 -1.81
CA ALA A 101 7.43 -4.08 -0.50
C ALA A 101 7.26 -5.12 0.61
N LEU A 102 6.22 -5.97 0.52
CA LEU A 102 6.05 -7.12 1.41
C LEU A 102 7.26 -8.06 1.33
N LEU A 103 7.65 -8.52 0.13
CA LEU A 103 8.79 -9.43 -0.03
C LEU A 103 10.09 -8.84 0.52
N ARG A 104 10.34 -7.56 0.26
CA ARG A 104 11.52 -6.84 0.75
C ARG A 104 11.53 -6.74 2.27
N ALA A 105 10.39 -6.49 2.89
CA ALA A 105 10.25 -6.44 4.35
C ALA A 105 10.45 -7.82 4.99
N LEU A 106 9.86 -8.87 4.41
CA LEU A 106 10.03 -10.25 4.86
C LEU A 106 11.49 -10.70 4.78
N ALA A 107 12.19 -10.36 3.68
CA ALA A 107 13.63 -10.59 3.56
C ALA A 107 14.43 -9.86 4.66
N ALA A 108 14.04 -8.64 5.01
CA ALA A 108 14.70 -7.89 6.08
C ALA A 108 14.45 -8.51 7.47
N LEU A 109 13.23 -9.01 7.73
CA LEU A 109 12.92 -9.76 8.95
C LEU A 109 13.74 -11.05 9.05
N ASP A 110 13.83 -11.80 7.95
CA ASP A 110 14.63 -13.03 7.89
C ASP A 110 16.13 -12.74 8.10
N PHE A 111 16.66 -11.73 7.42
CA PHE A 111 18.03 -11.24 7.63
C PHE A 111 18.29 -10.97 9.12
N ALA A 112 17.40 -10.24 9.77
CA ALA A 112 17.47 -9.90 11.18
C ALA A 112 17.12 -11.06 12.15
N GLY A 113 16.66 -12.22 11.66
CA GLY A 113 16.32 -13.38 12.48
C GLY A 113 14.93 -13.32 13.15
N HIS A 114 14.05 -12.46 12.65
CA HIS A 114 12.67 -12.30 13.14
C HIS A 114 11.64 -13.11 12.33
N LEU A 115 12.04 -13.80 11.26
CA LEU A 115 11.13 -14.69 10.52
C LEU A 115 11.08 -16.08 11.18
N LYS A 116 10.26 -16.20 12.22
CA LYS A 116 10.15 -17.42 13.06
C LYS A 116 8.80 -17.48 13.78
N PRO A 117 8.36 -18.66 14.30
CA PRO A 117 6.99 -18.84 14.80
C PRO A 117 6.63 -17.96 16.01
N ASP A 118 7.63 -17.61 16.81
CA ASP A 118 7.57 -16.82 18.04
C ASP A 118 8.08 -15.37 17.84
N THR A 119 7.98 -14.85 16.61
CA THR A 119 8.41 -13.49 16.28
C THR A 119 7.73 -12.41 17.13
N GLU A 120 8.45 -11.34 17.46
CA GLU A 120 7.85 -10.14 18.06
C GLU A 120 6.98 -9.36 17.05
N PHE A 121 7.12 -9.66 15.75
CA PHE A 121 6.32 -9.10 14.67
C PHE A 121 5.02 -9.89 14.52
N LEU A 122 4.13 -9.77 15.52
CA LEU A 122 3.00 -10.68 15.72
C LEU A 122 2.02 -10.74 14.53
N ASP A 123 1.97 -9.68 13.73
CA ASP A 123 1.06 -9.54 12.59
C ASP A 123 1.65 -10.06 11.26
N VAL A 124 2.87 -10.60 11.24
CA VAL A 124 3.47 -11.20 10.02
C VAL A 124 2.56 -12.21 9.32
N PRO A 125 1.98 -13.21 10.01
CA PRO A 125 1.14 -14.20 9.34
C PRO A 125 -0.15 -13.58 8.78
N ILE A 126 -0.74 -12.62 9.51
CA ILE A 126 -1.95 -11.89 9.09
C ILE A 126 -1.64 -11.05 7.86
N VAL A 127 -0.59 -10.22 7.90
CA VAL A 127 -0.22 -9.33 6.78
C VAL A 127 0.06 -10.10 5.50
N ILE A 128 0.80 -11.22 5.59
CA ILE A 128 1.03 -12.08 4.42
C ILE A 128 -0.30 -12.57 3.85
N THR A 129 -1.16 -13.14 4.70
CA THR A 129 -2.38 -13.80 4.24
C THR A 129 -3.45 -12.81 3.79
N SER A 130 -3.55 -11.63 4.41
CA SER A 130 -4.40 -10.52 3.98
C SER A 130 -4.01 -9.96 2.62
N LEU A 131 -2.71 -9.82 2.31
CA LEU A 131 -2.29 -9.35 0.98
C LEU A 131 -2.47 -10.43 -0.10
N LEU A 132 -2.30 -11.70 0.24
CA LEU A 132 -2.62 -12.81 -0.67
C LEU A 132 -4.12 -12.88 -0.97
N GLU A 133 -4.98 -12.70 0.04
CA GLU A 133 -6.43 -12.64 -0.14
C GLU A 133 -6.85 -11.46 -1.00
N PHE A 134 -6.35 -10.26 -0.69
CA PHE A 134 -6.62 -9.04 -1.45
C PHE A 134 -6.33 -9.22 -2.95
N THR A 135 -5.27 -9.96 -3.29
CA THR A 135 -4.85 -10.20 -4.68
C THR A 135 -5.37 -11.50 -5.28
N SER A 136 -6.27 -12.23 -4.59
CA SER A 136 -6.80 -13.51 -5.06
C SER A 136 -7.64 -13.35 -6.34
N GLY A 137 -8.51 -12.33 -6.38
CA GLY A 137 -9.41 -12.05 -7.50
C GLY A 137 -8.81 -11.21 -8.63
N PHE A 138 -7.57 -10.73 -8.49
CA PHE A 138 -6.91 -9.85 -9.48
C PHE A 138 -6.94 -10.36 -10.94
N PRO A 139 -6.71 -11.66 -11.23
CA PRO A 139 -6.83 -12.18 -12.58
C PRO A 139 -8.21 -11.97 -13.21
N GLU A 140 -9.29 -11.98 -12.41
CA GLU A 140 -10.66 -11.75 -12.90
C GLU A 140 -10.86 -10.32 -13.39
N TYR A 141 -10.03 -9.39 -12.92
CA TYR A 141 -10.01 -7.98 -13.32
C TYR A 141 -8.92 -7.67 -14.35
N GLY A 142 -8.22 -8.68 -14.89
CA GLY A 142 -7.12 -8.50 -15.84
C GLY A 142 -5.83 -7.96 -15.21
N LEU A 143 -5.70 -8.00 -13.89
CA LEU A 143 -4.47 -7.64 -13.17
C LEU A 143 -3.58 -8.88 -13.04
N GLU A 144 -2.56 -8.95 -13.88
CA GLU A 144 -1.68 -10.12 -14.01
C GLU A 144 -0.21 -9.75 -13.75
N ASN A 145 0.70 -10.63 -14.16
CA ASN A 145 2.14 -10.38 -14.18
C ASN A 145 2.69 -9.86 -12.84
N THR A 146 3.14 -8.60 -12.82
CA THR A 146 3.83 -7.99 -11.68
C THR A 146 2.92 -7.77 -10.48
N ALA A 147 1.61 -7.63 -10.69
CA ALA A 147 0.63 -7.46 -9.61
C ALA A 147 0.45 -8.74 -8.76
N ILE A 148 0.81 -9.92 -9.29
CA ILE A 148 0.56 -11.21 -8.62
C ILE A 148 1.75 -12.18 -8.58
N SER A 149 2.85 -11.92 -9.31
CA SER A 149 4.01 -12.82 -9.39
C SER A 149 4.73 -13.03 -8.04
N TRP A 150 4.58 -12.08 -7.13
CA TRP A 150 5.17 -12.11 -5.79
C TRP A 150 4.46 -13.10 -4.85
N ARG A 151 3.20 -13.48 -5.13
CA ARG A 151 2.35 -14.30 -4.22
C ARG A 151 3.00 -15.60 -3.78
N ARG A 152 3.63 -16.31 -4.73
CA ARG A 152 4.31 -17.59 -4.45
C ARG A 152 5.45 -17.42 -3.43
N HIS A 153 6.20 -16.32 -3.50
CA HIS A 153 7.31 -16.06 -2.58
C HIS A 153 6.80 -15.64 -1.21
N ALA A 154 5.69 -14.90 -1.13
CA ALA A 154 5.04 -14.58 0.14
C ALA A 154 4.53 -15.85 0.85
N ALA A 155 3.93 -16.79 0.11
CA ALA A 155 3.55 -18.11 0.64
C ALA A 155 4.78 -18.93 1.10
N ALA A 156 5.89 -18.86 0.38
CA ALA A 156 7.15 -19.50 0.80
C ALA A 156 7.71 -18.89 2.09
N TYR A 157 7.67 -17.56 2.26
CA TYR A 157 8.05 -16.90 3.51
C TYR A 157 7.16 -17.30 4.68
N PHE A 158 5.86 -17.49 4.45
CA PHE A 158 4.95 -17.99 5.49
C PHE A 158 5.40 -19.36 6.01
N LYS A 159 5.72 -20.29 5.08
CA LYS A 159 6.21 -21.63 5.40
C LYS A 159 7.56 -21.60 6.11
N LYS A 160 8.53 -20.82 5.58
CA LYS A 160 9.86 -20.64 6.17
C LYS A 160 9.81 -20.12 7.61
N GLY A 161 8.89 -19.20 7.89
CA GLY A 161 8.67 -18.68 9.24
C GLY A 161 8.06 -19.69 10.20
N GLY A 162 7.63 -20.87 9.75
CA GLY A 162 6.98 -21.90 10.55
C GLY A 162 5.68 -21.40 11.20
N PHE A 163 4.98 -20.47 10.54
CA PHE A 163 3.76 -19.90 11.09
C PHE A 163 2.61 -20.90 10.99
N ALA A 164 1.82 -20.98 12.07
CA ALA A 164 0.61 -21.80 12.10
C ALA A 164 -0.53 -21.09 11.35
N ASN A 165 -1.40 -21.86 10.68
CA ASN A 165 -2.47 -21.31 9.85
C ASN A 165 -3.44 -20.43 10.66
N GLU A 166 -3.70 -20.78 11.91
CA GLU A 166 -4.58 -20.04 12.82
C GLU A 166 -4.03 -18.67 13.24
N LYS A 167 -2.75 -18.39 12.95
CA LYS A 167 -2.18 -17.04 13.14
C LYS A 167 -2.44 -16.11 11.96
N GLY A 168 -2.90 -16.62 10.82
CA GLY A 168 -3.32 -15.82 9.67
C GLY A 168 -4.81 -15.46 9.73
N ILE A 169 -5.39 -15.09 8.58
CA ILE A 169 -6.84 -14.87 8.44
C ILE A 169 -7.64 -16.18 8.32
N SER A 170 -8.97 -16.09 8.42
CA SER A 170 -9.87 -17.26 8.56
C SER A 170 -9.77 -18.32 7.45
N ASN A 171 -9.24 -17.99 6.27
CA ASN A 171 -9.09 -18.86 5.11
C ASN A 171 -7.61 -19.09 4.70
N THR A 172 -6.65 -18.90 5.62
CA THR A 172 -5.21 -19.03 5.34
C THR A 172 -4.83 -20.32 4.62
N GLU A 173 -5.37 -21.47 5.02
CA GLU A 173 -5.07 -22.75 4.38
C GLU A 173 -5.37 -22.71 2.86
N LYS A 174 -6.59 -22.32 2.51
CA LYS A 174 -7.03 -22.19 1.11
C LYS A 174 -6.21 -21.14 0.33
N ILE A 175 -5.85 -20.03 0.97
CA ILE A 175 -5.03 -18.98 0.34
C ILE A 175 -3.62 -19.49 0.02
N LEU A 176 -3.00 -20.23 0.96
CA LEU A 176 -1.66 -20.77 0.75
C LEU A 176 -1.64 -21.89 -0.30
N GLU A 177 -2.73 -22.65 -0.42
CA GLU A 177 -2.93 -23.64 -1.48
C GLU A 177 -3.10 -22.99 -2.86
N SER A 178 -3.78 -21.84 -2.94
CA SER A 178 -4.06 -21.12 -4.20
C SER A 178 -2.89 -20.25 -4.69
N ALA A 179 -1.85 -20.07 -3.88
CA ALA A 179 -0.55 -19.53 -4.26
C ALA A 179 0.52 -20.65 -4.38
N PRO A 180 0.30 -21.74 -5.14
CA PRO A 180 1.23 -22.85 -5.19
C PRO A 180 2.50 -22.45 -5.96
N GLY A 181 3.61 -23.12 -5.63
CA GLY A 181 4.84 -23.05 -6.42
C GLY A 181 5.95 -22.16 -5.86
N GLY A 182 5.80 -21.62 -4.65
CA GLY A 182 6.94 -21.10 -3.89
C GLY A 182 7.51 -22.18 -3.00
N SER A 183 8.78 -22.52 -3.20
CA SER A 183 9.57 -23.31 -2.26
C SER A 183 10.49 -22.40 -1.45
N GLU A 184 10.94 -22.85 -0.29
CA GLU A 184 11.98 -22.13 0.46
C GLU A 184 13.27 -21.98 -0.35
N ALA A 185 13.53 -22.88 -1.30
CA ALA A 185 14.67 -22.79 -2.21
C ALA A 185 14.57 -21.64 -3.22
N ASP A 186 13.36 -21.11 -3.46
CA ASP A 186 13.13 -19.93 -4.31
C ASP A 186 13.29 -18.62 -3.54
N LEU A 187 13.47 -18.68 -2.21
CA LEU A 187 13.77 -17.52 -1.39
C LEU A 187 15.27 -17.25 -1.44
N ALA A 188 15.63 -15.97 -1.53
CA ALA A 188 17.02 -15.61 -1.56
C ALA A 188 17.76 -15.96 -0.27
N GLU A 189 19.07 -16.12 -0.41
CA GLU A 189 19.95 -16.36 0.72
C GLU A 189 19.88 -15.20 1.73
N ARG A 190 19.99 -15.55 3.01
CA ARG A 190 20.00 -14.59 4.12
C ARG A 190 21.16 -13.57 4.03
N SER A 191 22.14 -13.77 3.16
CA SER A 191 23.28 -12.86 2.94
C SER A 191 22.92 -11.66 2.05
N ASP A 192 21.89 -11.76 1.22
CA ASP A 192 21.50 -10.70 0.29
C ASP A 192 20.65 -9.63 0.98
N ARG A 193 21.06 -8.37 0.82
CA ARG A 193 20.36 -7.21 1.40
C ARG A 193 19.24 -6.68 0.49
N ASP A 194 19.21 -6.98 -0.80
CA ASP A 194 18.13 -6.58 -1.71
C ASP A 194 17.72 -7.71 -2.67
N PRO A 195 17.29 -8.86 -2.13
CA PRO A 195 17.08 -10.07 -2.93
C PRO A 195 15.94 -9.99 -3.96
N TRP A 196 15.06 -9.00 -3.80
CA TRP A 196 13.90 -8.79 -4.67
C TRP A 196 14.10 -7.60 -5.61
N GLY A 197 15.32 -7.07 -5.71
CA GLY A 197 15.66 -5.97 -6.62
C GLY A 197 14.87 -4.69 -6.36
N TRP A 198 14.50 -4.40 -5.11
CA TRP A 198 13.65 -3.27 -4.73
C TRP A 198 14.16 -1.95 -5.29
N LYS A 199 15.47 -1.72 -5.20
CA LYS A 199 16.07 -0.46 -5.67
C LYS A 199 15.88 -0.23 -7.16
N GLU A 200 16.06 -1.28 -7.96
CA GLU A 200 15.90 -1.23 -9.41
C GLU A 200 14.42 -1.08 -9.78
N MET A 201 13.56 -1.89 -9.18
CA MET A 201 12.12 -1.82 -9.41
C MET A 201 11.53 -0.44 -9.08
N LEU A 202 11.89 0.14 -7.94
CA LEU A 202 11.43 1.48 -7.56
C LEU A 202 11.96 2.56 -8.50
N ARG A 203 13.19 2.42 -8.99
CA ARG A 203 13.76 3.35 -9.98
C ARG A 203 12.94 3.30 -11.27
N ASP A 204 12.65 2.11 -11.77
CA ASP A 204 11.94 1.92 -13.03
C ASP A 204 10.47 2.38 -12.90
N TYR A 205 9.83 2.06 -11.77
CA TYR A 205 8.51 2.59 -11.43
C TYR A 205 8.47 4.12 -11.43
N LYS A 206 9.44 4.78 -10.77
CA LYS A 206 9.55 6.25 -10.78
C LYS A 206 9.79 6.80 -12.19
N GLN A 207 10.54 6.09 -13.03
CA GLN A 207 10.79 6.51 -14.40
C GLN A 207 9.53 6.46 -15.27
N SER A 208 8.64 5.49 -15.04
CA SER A 208 7.39 5.34 -15.79
C SER A 208 6.26 6.22 -15.24
N HIS A 209 6.09 6.25 -13.91
CA HIS A 209 4.90 6.82 -13.26
C HIS A 209 5.18 8.00 -12.31
N GLY A 210 6.45 8.37 -12.14
CA GLY A 210 6.85 9.50 -11.29
C GLY A 210 6.71 10.85 -11.99
N THR A 211 6.44 11.88 -11.20
CA THR A 211 6.38 13.28 -11.63
C THR A 211 7.76 13.93 -11.53
N GLY A 212 8.07 14.88 -12.42
CA GLY A 212 9.38 15.55 -12.50
C GLY A 212 10.24 15.07 -13.68
N THR A 213 11.52 15.45 -13.71
CA THR A 213 12.42 15.14 -14.84
C THR A 213 13.69 14.43 -14.39
N GLY A 214 14.13 13.42 -15.16
CA GLY A 214 15.36 12.68 -14.90
C GLY A 214 15.47 12.16 -13.46
N ARG A 215 16.55 12.55 -12.77
CA ARG A 215 16.85 12.09 -11.39
C ARG A 215 15.95 12.71 -10.31
N THR A 216 15.16 13.73 -10.63
CA THR A 216 14.26 14.38 -9.65
C THR A 216 12.87 13.76 -9.66
N ARG A 217 12.65 12.65 -10.38
CA ARG A 217 11.34 12.00 -10.40
C ARG A 217 10.96 11.49 -9.03
N THR A 218 9.77 11.88 -8.59
CA THR A 218 9.16 11.51 -7.31
C THR A 218 7.80 10.88 -7.52
N ILE A 219 7.35 10.10 -6.54
CA ILE A 219 6.03 9.45 -6.53
C ILE A 219 5.29 9.90 -5.28
N GLY A 220 3.96 9.80 -5.31
CA GLY A 220 3.10 10.25 -4.24
C GLY A 220 2.90 11.77 -4.27
N GLY A 221 2.28 12.28 -3.23
CA GLY A 221 1.87 13.68 -3.12
C GLY A 221 0.49 13.82 -2.49
N TYR A 222 -0.16 14.91 -2.88
CA TYR A 222 -1.49 15.32 -2.41
C TYR A 222 -2.32 15.92 -3.56
N LYS A 223 -2.02 15.56 -4.81
CA LYS A 223 -2.70 16.11 -5.99
C LYS A 223 -4.19 15.82 -5.95
N TYR A 224 -4.56 14.64 -5.45
CA TYR A 224 -5.93 14.14 -5.43
C TYR A 224 -6.65 14.38 -4.10
N ASP A 225 -5.97 14.97 -3.12
CA ASP A 225 -6.55 15.36 -1.84
C ASP A 225 -7.38 16.65 -1.99
N ILE A 226 -8.70 16.52 -1.89
CA ILE A 226 -9.64 17.64 -2.06
C ILE A 226 -9.47 18.69 -0.94
N THR A 227 -9.08 18.28 0.27
CA THR A 227 -8.86 19.20 1.39
C THR A 227 -7.70 20.17 1.12
N ARG A 228 -6.77 19.79 0.23
CA ARG A 228 -5.61 20.58 -0.19
C ARG A 228 -5.90 21.53 -1.36
N MET A 229 -7.08 21.44 -1.98
CA MET A 229 -7.48 22.39 -3.02
C MET A 229 -7.73 23.78 -2.43
N SER A 230 -7.58 24.81 -3.25
CA SER A 230 -8.06 26.15 -2.86
C SER A 230 -9.58 26.15 -2.76
N ARG A 231 -10.12 27.01 -1.89
CA ARG A 231 -11.58 27.21 -1.72
C ARG A 231 -12.29 27.47 -3.05
N ALA A 232 -11.72 28.36 -3.87
CA ALA A 232 -12.25 28.68 -5.20
C ALA A 232 -12.26 27.46 -6.13
N LYS A 233 -11.24 26.60 -6.07
CA LYS A 233 -11.18 25.39 -6.88
C LYS A 233 -12.24 24.38 -6.43
N ARG A 234 -12.41 24.16 -5.12
CA ARG A 234 -13.50 23.29 -4.63
C ARG A 234 -14.87 23.80 -5.06
N ALA A 235 -15.13 25.10 -4.87
CA ALA A 235 -16.39 25.72 -5.30
C ALA A 235 -16.64 25.56 -6.81
N SER A 236 -15.61 25.56 -7.65
CA SER A 236 -15.79 25.37 -9.10
C SER A 236 -16.32 23.97 -9.47
N TYR A 237 -15.97 22.94 -8.70
CA TYR A 237 -16.39 21.54 -8.90
C TYR A 237 -17.65 21.16 -8.12
N ALA A 238 -17.99 21.91 -7.07
CA ALA A 238 -19.22 21.70 -6.31
C ALA A 238 -20.46 21.88 -7.20
N TYR A 239 -21.51 21.11 -6.91
CA TYR A 239 -22.77 21.18 -7.66
C TYR A 239 -23.47 22.54 -7.48
N ASP A 240 -23.45 23.09 -6.26
CA ASP A 240 -24.08 24.36 -5.90
C ASP A 240 -23.19 25.60 -6.14
N LYS A 241 -21.96 25.38 -6.61
CA LYS A 241 -20.92 26.40 -6.83
C LYS A 241 -20.44 27.13 -5.57
N ARG A 242 -20.53 26.49 -4.40
CA ARG A 242 -19.99 26.98 -3.12
C ARG A 242 -18.89 26.06 -2.61
N ASP A 243 -17.99 26.57 -1.77
CA ASP A 243 -16.96 25.73 -1.16
C ASP A 243 -17.62 24.80 -0.13
N PRO A 244 -17.60 23.46 -0.31
CA PRO A 244 -18.23 22.52 0.62
C PRO A 244 -17.53 22.51 2.00
N LEU A 245 -16.33 23.09 2.09
CA LEU A 245 -15.55 23.22 3.33
C LEU A 245 -15.41 24.68 3.76
N ALA A 246 -16.36 25.55 3.39
CA ALA A 246 -16.34 26.98 3.73
C ALA A 246 -16.16 27.23 5.24
N ASP A 247 -16.82 26.41 6.06
CA ASP A 247 -16.85 26.57 7.52
C ASP A 247 -15.71 25.82 8.24
N VAL A 248 -14.88 25.07 7.51
CA VAL A 248 -13.72 24.35 8.08
C VAL A 248 -12.50 25.27 8.09
N SER A 249 -11.77 25.31 9.20
CA SER A 249 -10.58 26.14 9.32
C SER A 249 -9.44 25.64 8.43
N ASP A 250 -8.58 26.55 7.96
CA ASP A 250 -7.38 26.17 7.20
C ASP A 250 -6.38 25.35 8.04
N GLN A 251 -6.49 25.41 9.38
CA GLN A 251 -5.72 24.54 10.27
C GLN A 251 -6.23 23.11 10.21
N ASP A 252 -7.54 22.90 10.38
CA ASP A 252 -8.14 21.57 10.36
C ASP A 252 -7.98 20.87 9.02
N LEU A 253 -8.08 21.63 7.92
CA LEU A 253 -7.79 21.11 6.57
C LEU A 253 -6.32 20.69 6.41
N ARG A 254 -5.38 21.43 6.99
CA ARG A 254 -3.94 21.10 6.89
C ARG A 254 -3.55 19.91 7.75
N GLU A 255 -4.16 19.77 8.93
CA GLU A 255 -3.92 18.69 9.88
C GLU A 255 -4.70 17.42 9.50
N GLY A 256 -5.67 17.52 8.59
CA GLY A 256 -6.50 16.40 8.18
C GLY A 256 -7.44 15.95 9.29
N ASN A 257 -7.98 16.89 10.06
CA ASN A 257 -8.90 16.63 11.18
C ASN A 257 -10.37 16.48 10.74
N LEU A 258 -10.61 16.25 9.45
CA LEU A 258 -11.96 16.08 8.90
C LEU A 258 -12.32 14.59 8.93
N ASP A 259 -13.45 14.25 9.55
CA ASP A 259 -14.02 12.90 9.45
C ASP A 259 -15.40 12.99 8.79
N PHE A 260 -15.69 12.01 7.95
CA PHE A 260 -17.01 11.86 7.34
C PHE A 260 -17.71 10.73 8.08
N VAL A 261 -18.88 11.04 8.64
CA VAL A 261 -19.75 10.08 9.34
C VAL A 261 -20.48 9.21 8.33
#